data_AF-A0A966PSZ0-F1
#
_entry.id   AF-A0A966PSZ0-F1
#
_cell.length_a   1.000
_cell.length_b   1.000
_cell.length_c   1.000
_cell.angle_alpha   90.00
_cell.angle_beta   90.00
_cell.angle_gamma   90.00
#
_symmetry.space_group_name_H-M   'P 1'
#
loop_
_entity.id
_entity.type
_entity.pdbx_description
1 polymer ?
#
loop_
_entity_poly.entity_id
_entity_poly.type
_entity_poly.pdbx_seq_one_letter_code
_entity_poly.pdbx_strand_id
1 'polypeptide(L)'
;MRIGDLEQLTKFHDKLNPDLWENNRLKPEVRLALFKIAKAFVDFINIPNLQLTDITISGSNASYNYNADSDIDLHLVADVNGPCEEDLDQLFMAKKGAFNDQHDISIYGHAVEVYVQRSDEKHISNGIYSIYNNNWIKFPKTIVANPDTTNIQDKFEHLHAEIDQAVESGDRATIKRLKERIKKLRQSGLEREGEFGVENLAFKLLRNEGDLNKLNDAHLKAIDNDLSLSEGNAFSGALRTAREKGLEYFIVDGKKYKVKKSMQKITETWTKKYKKSINCSHPKGFSQKAHCAGRRKRQAGGKTKSKSVS
;
A
#
# COMPACT_ATOMS: atom_id res chain seq x y z
N MET A 1 -8.50 16.34 0.97
CA MET A 1 -7.98 16.29 2.34
C MET A 1 -8.82 17.14 3.26
N ARG A 2 -9.56 16.48 4.15
CA ARG A 2 -10.17 17.17 5.29
C ARG A 2 -9.06 17.36 6.32
N ILE A 3 -8.96 18.57 6.88
CA ILE A 3 -7.95 18.89 7.91
C ILE A 3 -7.98 17.87 9.07
N GLY A 4 -9.16 17.31 9.38
CA GLY A 4 -9.33 16.30 10.42
C GLY A 4 -8.61 14.97 10.19
N ASP A 5 -8.32 14.57 8.96
CA ASP A 5 -7.69 13.25 8.71
C ASP A 5 -6.23 13.23 9.15
N LEU A 6 -5.51 14.33 8.94
CA LEU A 6 -4.13 14.47 9.40
C LEU A 6 -4.05 14.61 10.91
N GLU A 7 -4.98 15.36 11.53
CA GLU A 7 -5.06 15.49 12.99
C GLU A 7 -5.33 14.13 13.67
N GLN A 8 -6.19 13.29 13.10
CA GLN A 8 -6.44 11.95 13.64
C GLN A 8 -5.21 11.05 13.56
N LEU A 9 -4.42 11.14 12.48
CA LEU A 9 -3.20 10.34 12.31
C LEU A 9 -2.06 10.77 13.24
N THR A 10 -2.15 11.96 13.83
CA THR A 10 -1.14 12.56 14.70
C THR A 10 -1.64 12.76 16.13
N LYS A 11 -2.83 12.24 16.46
CA LYS A 11 -3.36 12.23 17.82
C LYS A 11 -2.75 11.06 18.60
N PHE A 12 -2.16 11.38 19.75
CA PHE A 12 -1.52 10.41 20.62
C PHE A 12 -2.10 10.46 22.04
N HIS A 13 -2.03 9.33 22.72
CA HIS A 13 -2.56 9.10 24.06
C HIS A 13 -1.42 8.79 25.03
N ASP A 14 -1.54 9.24 26.29
CA ASP A 14 -0.55 8.94 27.33
C ASP A 14 -0.71 7.52 27.91
N LYS A 15 -1.82 6.84 27.58
CA LYS A 15 -2.18 5.51 28.05
C LYS A 15 -2.62 4.64 26.88
N LEU A 16 -2.37 3.33 27.01
CA LEU A 16 -2.91 2.32 26.09
C LEU A 16 -4.44 2.34 26.08
N ASN A 17 -5.04 1.77 25.03
CA ASN A 17 -6.49 1.72 24.88
C ASN A 17 -7.15 1.06 26.11
N PRO A 18 -7.93 1.80 26.92
CA PRO A 18 -8.53 1.27 28.14
C PRO A 18 -9.57 0.20 27.86
N ASP A 19 -10.08 0.06 26.63
CA ASP A 19 -10.99 -1.04 26.27
C ASP A 19 -10.27 -2.38 26.27
N LEU A 20 -9.01 -2.40 25.85
CA LEU A 20 -8.19 -3.60 25.72
C LEU A 20 -7.25 -3.83 26.90
N TRP A 21 -6.75 -2.77 27.50
CA TRP A 21 -5.62 -2.81 28.43
C TRP A 21 -6.01 -2.33 29.83
N GLU A 22 -5.47 -3.01 30.84
CA GLU A 22 -5.52 -2.58 32.23
C GLU A 22 -4.14 -2.77 32.86
N ASN A 23 -3.59 -1.74 33.51
CA ASN A 23 -2.27 -1.78 34.14
C ASN A 23 -1.16 -2.33 33.21
N ASN A 24 -1.19 -1.90 31.94
CA ASN A 24 -0.27 -2.35 30.88
C ASN A 24 -0.30 -3.86 30.59
N ARG A 25 -1.40 -4.54 30.92
CA ARG A 25 -1.66 -5.94 30.57
C ARG A 25 -2.98 -6.06 29.82
N LEU A 26 -3.04 -7.04 28.92
CA LEU A 26 -4.26 -7.32 28.18
C LEU A 26 -5.31 -7.85 29.14
N LYS A 27 -6.53 -7.32 29.07
CA LYS A 27 -7.62 -7.78 29.94
C LYS A 27 -7.92 -9.27 29.68
N PRO A 28 -8.18 -10.09 30.72
CA PRO A 28 -8.40 -11.53 30.55
C PRO A 28 -9.52 -11.89 29.56
N GLU A 29 -10.63 -11.15 29.57
CA GLU A 29 -11.77 -11.36 28.68
C GLU A 29 -11.45 -11.03 27.22
N VAL A 30 -10.65 -9.99 26.98
CA VAL A 30 -10.15 -9.61 25.65
C VAL A 30 -9.21 -10.69 25.13
N ARG A 31 -8.28 -11.16 25.97
CA ARG A 31 -7.36 -12.26 25.65
C ARG A 31 -8.12 -13.53 25.25
N LEU A 32 -9.15 -13.90 26.03
CA LEU A 32 -9.99 -15.07 25.73
C LEU A 32 -10.76 -14.92 24.41
N ALA A 33 -11.31 -13.74 24.14
CA ALA A 33 -12.00 -13.47 22.88
C ALA A 33 -11.04 -13.59 21.68
N LEU A 34 -9.84 -13.02 21.77
CA LEU A 34 -8.83 -13.10 20.72
C LEU A 34 -8.37 -14.54 20.46
N PHE A 35 -8.23 -15.38 21.49
CA PHE A 35 -7.95 -16.81 21.30
C PHE A 35 -9.06 -17.54 20.53
N LYS A 36 -10.33 -17.23 20.80
CA LYS A 36 -11.46 -17.84 20.07
C LYS A 36 -11.43 -17.45 18.59
N ILE A 37 -11.13 -16.19 18.30
CA ILE A 37 -11.00 -15.68 16.93
C ILE A 37 -9.81 -16.34 16.23
N ALA A 38 -8.64 -16.40 16.89
CA ALA A 38 -7.46 -17.07 16.35
C ALA A 38 -7.75 -18.54 16.03
N LYS A 39 -8.45 -19.25 16.93
CA LYS A 39 -8.86 -20.64 16.68
C LYS A 39 -9.78 -20.77 15.47
N ALA A 40 -10.80 -19.92 15.37
CA ALA A 40 -11.72 -19.93 14.22
C ALA A 40 -10.96 -19.68 12.91
N PHE A 41 -9.97 -18.79 12.92
CA PHE A 41 -9.15 -18.53 11.74
C PHE A 41 -8.22 -19.70 11.39
N VAL A 42 -7.59 -20.36 12.37
CA VAL A 42 -6.82 -21.61 12.14
C VAL A 42 -7.70 -22.67 11.47
N ASP A 43 -8.90 -22.88 12.01
CA ASP A 43 -9.86 -23.87 11.49
C ASP A 43 -10.28 -23.49 10.03
N PHE A 44 -10.41 -22.20 9.71
CA PHE A 44 -10.72 -21.70 8.37
C PHE A 44 -9.56 -21.83 7.36
N ILE A 45 -8.33 -21.58 7.81
CA ILE A 45 -7.12 -21.76 6.98
C ILE A 45 -7.06 -23.22 6.53
N ASN A 46 -7.35 -24.15 7.44
CA ASN A 46 -7.45 -25.60 7.19
C ASN A 46 -6.19 -26.17 6.50
N ILE A 47 -5.01 -25.75 6.98
CA ILE A 47 -3.73 -26.28 6.54
C ILE A 47 -3.23 -27.26 7.61
N PRO A 48 -3.04 -28.55 7.25
CA PRO A 48 -2.48 -29.53 8.18
C PRO A 48 -1.12 -29.08 8.71
N ASN A 49 -0.93 -29.20 10.03
CA ASN A 49 0.33 -28.90 10.71
C ASN A 49 0.83 -27.45 10.53
N LEU A 50 -0.06 -26.45 10.49
CA LEU A 50 0.34 -25.05 10.63
C LEU A 50 1.03 -24.86 12.00
N GLN A 51 2.36 -24.77 12.00
CA GLN A 51 3.15 -24.70 13.23
C GLN A 51 3.10 -23.29 13.81
N LEU A 52 2.08 -23.02 14.62
CA LEU A 52 1.99 -21.75 15.33
C LEU A 52 3.05 -21.68 16.44
N THR A 53 3.84 -20.62 16.42
CA THR A 53 4.85 -20.32 17.44
C THR A 53 4.36 -19.26 18.43
N ASP A 54 3.48 -18.36 18.00
CA ASP A 54 2.86 -17.34 18.85
C ASP A 54 1.52 -16.85 18.27
N ILE A 55 0.74 -16.13 19.08
CA ILE A 55 -0.40 -15.34 18.67
C ILE A 55 -0.20 -13.95 19.27
N THR A 56 -0.12 -12.93 18.42
CA THR A 56 0.25 -11.58 18.85
C THR A 56 -0.78 -10.55 18.43
N ILE A 57 -0.84 -9.45 19.17
CA ILE A 57 -1.50 -8.21 18.73
C ILE A 57 -0.49 -7.10 18.50
N SER A 58 -0.75 -6.30 17.49
CA SER A 58 0.09 -5.16 17.10
C SER A 58 -0.78 -3.99 16.60
N GLY A 59 -0.15 -3.02 15.95
CA GLY A 59 -0.85 -1.87 15.38
C GLY A 59 -1.21 -0.81 16.42
N SER A 60 -2.15 0.05 16.03
CA SER A 60 -2.52 1.24 16.81
C SER A 60 -3.09 0.91 18.19
N ASN A 61 -3.89 -0.17 18.28
CA ASN A 61 -4.46 -0.68 19.52
C ASN A 61 -3.43 -1.34 20.47
N ALA A 62 -2.26 -1.73 19.97
CA ALA A 62 -1.11 -2.13 20.78
C ALA A 62 -0.10 -0.97 20.95
N SER A 63 -0.56 0.27 20.80
CA SER A 63 0.26 1.48 20.86
C SER A 63 -0.51 2.67 21.47
N TYR A 64 0.02 3.88 21.28
CA TYR A 64 -0.49 5.14 21.83
C TYR A 64 -1.22 6.00 20.79
N ASN A 65 -1.43 5.49 19.58
CA ASN A 65 -2.07 6.20 18.46
C ASN A 65 -3.38 5.54 18.02
N TYR A 66 -4.09 4.89 18.93
CA TYR A 66 -5.41 4.33 18.66
C TYR A 66 -6.47 5.45 18.60
N ASN A 67 -7.54 5.21 17.84
CA ASN A 67 -8.73 6.04 17.79
C ASN A 67 -9.98 5.15 17.69
N ALA A 68 -11.16 5.75 17.49
CA ALA A 68 -12.42 5.01 17.42
C ALA A 68 -12.49 4.04 16.22
N ASP A 69 -11.78 4.34 15.14
CA ASP A 69 -11.74 3.54 13.92
C ASP A 69 -10.54 2.56 13.90
N SER A 70 -9.77 2.49 14.98
CA SER A 70 -8.64 1.57 15.09
C SER A 70 -9.09 0.12 15.20
N ASP A 71 -8.53 -0.70 14.33
CA ASP A 71 -8.61 -2.15 14.30
C ASP A 71 -7.63 -2.83 15.27
N ILE A 72 -7.95 -4.06 15.65
CA ILE A 72 -7.08 -4.96 16.41
C ILE A 72 -6.42 -5.90 15.41
N ASP A 73 -5.13 -5.68 15.15
CA ASP A 73 -4.33 -6.55 14.29
C ASP A 73 -3.95 -7.82 15.03
N LEU A 74 -4.63 -8.94 14.74
CA LEU A 74 -4.39 -10.26 15.33
C LEU A 74 -3.51 -11.12 14.42
N HIS A 75 -2.25 -11.31 14.79
CA HIS A 75 -1.28 -12.06 14.03
C HIS A 75 -1.08 -13.48 14.61
N LEU A 76 -1.32 -14.49 13.78
CA LEU A 76 -0.94 -15.87 14.02
C LEU A 76 0.49 -16.05 13.50
N VAL A 77 1.46 -16.16 14.38
CA VAL A 77 2.87 -16.31 14.01
C VAL A 77 3.13 -17.79 13.76
N ALA A 78 3.51 -18.12 12.53
CA ALA A 78 3.68 -19.49 12.08
C ALA A 78 5.09 -19.74 11.54
N ASP A 79 5.67 -20.87 11.93
CA ASP A 79 6.86 -21.41 11.30
C ASP A 79 6.47 -22.15 10.01
N VAL A 80 6.77 -21.53 8.87
CA VAL A 80 6.35 -22.00 7.55
C VAL A 80 7.56 -22.56 6.79
N ASN A 81 8.07 -23.68 7.28
CA ASN A 81 9.12 -24.45 6.63
C ASN A 81 8.50 -25.52 5.72
N GLY A 82 8.63 -25.39 4.40
CA GLY A 82 8.11 -26.39 3.45
C GLY A 82 8.38 -26.07 1.98
N PRO A 83 8.21 -27.05 1.06
CA PRO A 83 8.27 -26.78 -0.37
C PRO A 83 7.15 -25.78 -0.75
N CYS A 84 7.43 -24.88 -1.70
CA CYS A 84 6.55 -23.78 -2.14
C CYS A 84 6.37 -22.64 -1.12
N GLU A 85 7.40 -22.31 -0.35
CA GLU A 85 7.42 -21.20 0.62
C GLU A 85 6.94 -19.85 0.05
N GLU A 86 7.30 -19.51 -1.20
CA GLU A 86 6.83 -18.29 -1.88
C GLU A 86 5.32 -18.31 -2.21
N ASP A 87 4.71 -19.48 -2.39
CA ASP A 87 3.28 -19.63 -2.69
C ASP A 87 2.42 -19.52 -1.41
N LEU A 88 3.00 -19.81 -0.24
CA LEU A 88 2.29 -19.76 1.04
C LEU A 88 1.90 -18.34 1.42
N ASP A 89 2.73 -17.34 1.16
CA ASP A 89 2.39 -15.94 1.42
C ASP A 89 1.13 -15.52 0.65
N GLN A 90 1.04 -15.89 -0.63
CA GLN A 90 -0.14 -15.59 -1.45
C GLN A 90 -1.38 -16.32 -0.93
N LEU A 91 -1.23 -17.59 -0.52
CA LEU A 91 -2.31 -18.35 0.09
C LEU A 91 -2.80 -17.70 1.39
N PHE A 92 -1.90 -17.30 2.29
CA PHE A 92 -2.26 -16.64 3.54
C PHE A 92 -2.90 -15.28 3.31
N MET A 93 -2.41 -14.49 2.35
CA MET A 93 -3.05 -13.23 1.98
C MET A 93 -4.47 -13.46 1.45
N ALA A 94 -4.68 -14.49 0.63
CA ALA A 94 -6.01 -14.83 0.12
C ALA A 94 -6.95 -15.33 1.25
N LYS A 95 -6.44 -16.17 2.15
CA LYS A 95 -7.20 -16.66 3.32
C LYS A 95 -7.53 -15.54 4.30
N LYS A 96 -6.59 -14.63 4.57
CA LYS A 96 -6.84 -13.39 5.31
C LYS A 96 -8.01 -12.63 4.70
N GLY A 97 -7.90 -12.30 3.41
CA GLY A 97 -8.92 -11.50 2.72
C GLY A 97 -10.29 -12.17 2.79
N ALA A 98 -10.35 -13.45 2.45
CA ALA A 98 -11.60 -14.21 2.49
C ALA A 98 -12.23 -14.25 3.88
N PHE A 99 -11.43 -14.42 4.95
CA PHE A 99 -11.96 -14.46 6.31
C PHE A 99 -12.46 -13.08 6.77
N ASN A 100 -11.65 -12.04 6.58
CA ASN A 100 -12.02 -10.67 6.97
C ASN A 100 -13.24 -10.16 6.18
N ASP A 101 -13.39 -10.52 4.91
CA ASP A 101 -14.54 -10.10 4.08
C ASP A 101 -15.84 -10.84 4.44
N GLN A 102 -15.74 -12.07 4.97
CA GLN A 102 -16.90 -12.92 5.30
C GLN A 102 -17.40 -12.71 6.74
N HIS A 103 -16.62 -12.04 7.60
CA HIS A 103 -16.89 -11.95 9.02
C HIS A 103 -16.76 -10.52 9.54
N ASP A 104 -17.80 -10.04 10.22
CA ASP A 104 -17.79 -8.76 10.94
C ASP A 104 -17.55 -9.03 12.43
N ILE A 105 -16.27 -9.11 12.82
CA ILE A 105 -15.83 -9.46 14.17
C ILE A 105 -15.28 -8.20 14.85
N SER A 106 -15.78 -7.88 16.05
CA SER A 106 -15.26 -6.77 16.84
C SER A 106 -15.14 -7.12 18.33
N ILE A 107 -14.27 -6.39 19.03
CA ILE A 107 -14.14 -6.41 20.49
C ILE A 107 -14.30 -4.97 20.99
N TYR A 108 -15.34 -4.73 21.79
CA TYR A 108 -15.71 -3.39 22.28
C TYR A 108 -15.83 -2.32 21.17
N GLY A 109 -16.30 -2.72 19.98
CA GLY A 109 -16.46 -1.83 18.83
C GLY A 109 -15.22 -1.69 17.93
N HIS A 110 -14.08 -2.25 18.33
CA HIS A 110 -12.89 -2.31 17.48
C HIS A 110 -12.92 -3.57 16.60
N ALA A 111 -12.90 -3.40 15.28
CA ALA A 111 -12.83 -4.52 14.34
C ALA A 111 -11.55 -5.35 14.58
N VAL A 112 -11.63 -6.67 14.41
CA VAL A 112 -10.47 -7.57 14.52
C VAL A 112 -10.06 -8.02 13.13
N GLU A 113 -8.87 -7.64 12.69
CA GLU A 113 -8.29 -8.12 11.44
C GLU A 113 -7.31 -9.26 11.73
N VAL A 114 -7.48 -10.40 11.08
CA VAL A 114 -6.58 -11.55 11.26
C VAL A 114 -5.48 -11.60 10.20
N TYR A 115 -4.31 -12.10 10.61
CA TYR A 115 -3.14 -12.24 9.76
C TYR A 115 -2.42 -13.54 10.07
N VAL A 116 -1.80 -14.16 9.06
CA VAL A 116 -0.70 -15.11 9.29
C VAL A 116 0.59 -14.35 9.06
N GLN A 117 1.51 -14.43 10.02
CA GLN A 117 2.83 -13.83 9.93
C GLN A 117 3.86 -14.94 10.00
N ARG A 118 4.87 -14.89 9.13
CA ARG A 118 5.97 -15.84 9.21
C ARG A 118 6.82 -15.57 10.46
N SER A 119 7.30 -16.64 11.08
CA SER A 119 8.17 -16.58 12.27
C SER A 119 9.49 -15.82 12.02
N ASP A 120 9.99 -15.84 10.78
CA ASP A 120 11.23 -15.19 10.35
C ASP A 120 11.02 -13.78 9.76
N GLU A 121 9.76 -13.38 9.54
CA GLU A 121 9.44 -12.05 9.06
C GLU A 121 9.62 -11.01 10.18
N LYS A 122 10.32 -9.92 9.86
CA LYS A 122 10.48 -8.80 10.78
C LYS A 122 9.17 -8.03 10.92
N HIS A 123 8.54 -8.15 12.09
CA HIS A 123 7.36 -7.35 12.42
C HIS A 123 7.70 -5.91 12.83
N ILE A 124 7.31 -4.93 12.00
CA ILE A 124 7.53 -3.50 12.26
C ILE A 124 6.25 -2.91 12.87
N SER A 125 6.17 -2.91 14.20
CA SER A 125 5.12 -2.24 14.99
C SER A 125 5.72 -1.50 16.18
N ASN A 126 5.09 -0.43 16.67
CA ASN A 126 5.55 0.27 17.88
C ASN A 126 5.43 -0.64 19.13
N GLY A 127 4.31 -1.34 19.27
CA GLY A 127 4.10 -2.35 20.31
C GLY A 127 3.67 -3.70 19.73
N ILE A 128 4.13 -4.78 20.37
CA ILE A 128 3.79 -6.16 20.03
C ILE A 128 3.60 -6.94 21.33
N TYR A 129 2.42 -7.51 21.51
CA TYR A 129 2.06 -8.27 22.70
C TYR A 129 1.74 -9.72 22.34
N SER A 130 2.37 -10.67 23.02
CA SER A 130 2.04 -12.08 22.90
C SER A 130 0.81 -12.40 23.74
N ILE A 131 -0.28 -12.75 23.07
CA ILE A 131 -1.49 -13.29 23.69
C ILE A 131 -1.18 -14.66 24.28
N TYR A 132 -0.37 -15.46 23.58
CA TYR A 132 0.00 -16.80 24.04
C TYR A 132 0.78 -16.76 25.36
N ASN A 133 1.89 -16.02 25.39
CA ASN A 133 2.77 -15.89 26.56
C ASN A 133 2.29 -14.84 27.58
N ASN A 134 1.24 -14.09 27.27
CA ASN A 134 0.64 -13.06 28.12
C ASN A 134 1.63 -11.96 28.55
N ASN A 135 2.54 -11.57 27.65
CA ASN A 135 3.57 -10.59 27.90
C ASN A 135 3.89 -9.74 26.65
N TRP A 136 4.54 -8.60 26.87
CA TRP A 136 5.04 -7.77 25.77
C TRP A 136 6.28 -8.41 25.16
N ILE A 137 6.24 -8.67 23.86
CA ILE A 137 7.45 -8.94 23.06
C ILE A 137 8.19 -7.62 22.84
N LYS A 138 7.44 -6.56 22.55
CA LYS A 138 7.93 -5.19 22.42
C LYS A 138 6.94 -4.24 23.08
N PHE A 139 7.34 -3.63 24.19
CA PHE A 139 6.53 -2.60 24.84
C PHE A 139 6.51 -1.31 23.99
N PRO A 140 5.35 -0.67 23.76
CA PRO A 140 5.27 0.50 22.92
C PRO A 140 6.01 1.68 23.54
N LYS A 141 6.72 2.43 22.70
CA LYS A 141 7.36 3.69 23.11
C LYS A 141 6.39 4.85 22.92
N THR A 142 6.45 5.83 23.81
CA THR A 142 5.69 7.07 23.67
C THR A 142 6.01 7.72 22.33
N ILE A 143 4.98 8.20 21.64
CA ILE A 143 5.13 8.78 20.31
C ILE A 143 5.31 10.28 20.49
N VAL A 144 6.53 10.76 20.23
CA VAL A 144 6.84 12.18 20.14
C VAL A 144 7.05 12.49 18.66
N ALA A 145 5.96 12.55 17.91
CA ALA A 145 6.04 12.97 16.52
C ALA A 145 5.76 14.47 16.45
N ASN A 146 6.69 15.23 15.87
CA ASN A 146 6.39 16.52 15.24
C ASN A 146 6.43 16.29 13.72
N PRO A 147 5.39 15.67 13.15
CA PRO A 147 5.39 15.26 11.76
C PRO A 147 5.52 16.50 10.88
N ASP A 148 6.35 16.42 9.84
CA ASP A 148 6.46 17.46 8.83
C ASP A 148 5.19 17.47 7.97
N THR A 149 4.18 18.16 8.47
CA THR A 149 2.83 18.21 7.89
C THR A 149 2.84 18.72 6.44
N THR A 150 3.77 19.64 6.12
CA THR A 150 3.92 20.17 4.77
C THR A 150 4.43 19.09 3.81
N ASN A 151 5.47 18.35 4.19
CA ASN A 151 5.99 17.27 3.35
C ASN A 151 5.00 16.09 3.22
N ILE A 152 4.20 15.82 4.25
CA ILE A 152 3.13 14.81 4.18
C ILE A 152 2.06 15.23 3.18
N GLN A 153 1.58 16.47 3.28
CA GLN A 153 0.60 17.06 2.37
C GLN A 153 1.10 17.01 0.92
N ASP A 154 2.30 17.52 0.68
CA ASP A 154 2.89 17.56 -0.67
C ASP A 154 3.02 16.16 -1.27
N LYS A 155 3.41 15.16 -0.46
CA LYS A 155 3.53 13.76 -0.90
C LYS A 155 2.17 13.14 -1.20
N PHE A 156 1.17 13.37 -0.34
CA PHE A 156 -0.20 12.93 -0.55
C PHE A 156 -0.76 13.51 -1.85
N GLU A 157 -0.74 14.84 -2.02
CA GLU A 157 -1.30 15.52 -3.21
C GLU A 157 -0.66 15.02 -4.49
N HIS A 158 0.67 14.80 -4.47
CA HIS A 158 1.38 14.27 -5.61
C HIS A 158 0.92 12.86 -5.98
N LEU A 159 0.86 11.94 -5.02
CA LEU A 159 0.44 10.56 -5.27
C LEU A 159 -1.04 10.47 -5.64
N HIS A 160 -1.91 11.28 -5.03
CA HIS A 160 -3.31 11.41 -5.37
C HIS A 160 -3.49 11.78 -6.86
N ALA A 161 -2.81 12.83 -7.31
CA ALA A 161 -2.84 13.25 -8.72
C ALA A 161 -2.27 12.19 -9.68
N GLU A 162 -1.24 11.44 -9.27
CA GLU A 162 -0.71 10.33 -10.07
C GLU A 162 -1.69 9.15 -10.15
N ILE A 163 -2.42 8.87 -9.06
CA ILE A 163 -3.50 7.86 -9.04
C ILE A 163 -4.61 8.26 -9.99
N ASP A 164 -5.09 9.51 -9.92
CA ASP A 164 -6.11 10.02 -10.84
C ASP A 164 -5.69 9.86 -12.30
N GLN A 165 -4.48 10.30 -12.65
CA GLN A 165 -3.95 10.16 -14.01
C GLN A 165 -3.83 8.71 -14.47
N ALA A 166 -3.39 7.81 -13.58
CA ALA A 166 -3.28 6.39 -13.90
C ALA A 166 -4.65 5.76 -14.11
N VAL A 167 -5.63 6.08 -13.26
CA VAL A 167 -7.01 5.59 -13.36
C VAL A 167 -7.68 6.10 -14.64
N GLU A 168 -7.57 7.40 -14.93
CA GLU A 168 -8.10 8.01 -16.16
C GLU A 168 -7.49 7.41 -17.43
N SER A 169 -6.22 7.00 -17.38
CA SER A 169 -5.57 6.40 -18.54
C SER A 169 -6.19 5.07 -18.97
N GLY A 170 -6.80 4.32 -18.03
CA GLY A 170 -7.26 2.95 -18.23
C GLY A 170 -6.16 1.95 -18.62
N ASP A 171 -4.88 2.37 -18.66
CA ASP A 171 -3.77 1.52 -19.07
C ASP A 171 -3.32 0.63 -17.92
N ARG A 172 -3.65 -0.66 -18.03
CA ARG A 172 -3.29 -1.71 -17.06
C ARG A 172 -1.82 -1.65 -16.66
N ALA A 173 -0.91 -1.44 -17.61
CA ALA A 173 0.53 -1.41 -17.34
C ALA A 173 0.94 -0.19 -16.50
N THR A 174 0.36 0.98 -16.78
CA THR A 174 0.59 2.21 -16.00
C THR A 174 0.03 2.10 -14.60
N ILE A 175 -1.20 1.62 -14.45
CA ILE A 175 -1.84 1.39 -13.14
C ILE A 175 -1.02 0.40 -12.31
N LYS A 176 -0.63 -0.74 -12.89
CA LYS A 176 0.20 -1.76 -12.21
C LYS A 176 1.54 -1.17 -11.74
N ARG A 177 2.24 -0.41 -12.58
CA ARG A 177 3.51 0.23 -12.20
C ARG A 177 3.35 1.22 -11.05
N LEU A 178 2.27 2.01 -11.04
CA LEU A 178 1.99 2.93 -9.95
C LEU A 178 1.75 2.19 -8.64
N LYS A 179 0.93 1.14 -8.67
CA LYS A 179 0.63 0.29 -7.52
C LYS A 179 1.91 -0.32 -6.91
N GLU A 180 2.80 -0.86 -7.74
CA GLU A 180 4.09 -1.38 -7.27
C GLU A 180 5.01 -0.30 -6.68
N ARG A 181 5.02 0.91 -7.27
CA ARG A 181 5.80 2.03 -6.73
C ARG A 181 5.28 2.46 -5.35
N ILE A 182 3.97 2.57 -5.18
CA ILE A 182 3.36 2.93 -3.89
C ILE A 182 3.68 1.86 -2.84
N LYS A 183 3.60 0.57 -3.19
CA LYS A 183 3.98 -0.55 -2.31
C LYS A 183 5.43 -0.43 -1.84
N LYS A 184 6.37 -0.20 -2.78
CA LYS A 184 7.80 -0.04 -2.47
C LYS A 184 8.07 1.17 -1.59
N LEU A 185 7.43 2.31 -1.87
CA LEU A 185 7.56 3.52 -1.06
C LEU A 185 7.13 3.28 0.40
N ARG A 186 6.01 2.58 0.61
CA ARG A 186 5.55 2.21 1.95
C ARG A 186 6.58 1.32 2.67
N GLN A 187 7.07 0.28 2.00
CA GLN A 187 8.04 -0.65 2.60
C GLN A 187 9.33 0.07 3.01
N SER A 188 9.95 0.83 2.10
CA SER A 188 11.18 1.58 2.40
C SER A 188 10.97 2.67 3.44
N GLY A 189 9.78 3.29 3.46
CA GLY A 189 9.43 4.30 4.45
C GLY A 189 9.35 3.72 5.86
N LEU A 190 8.70 2.56 6.02
CA LEU A 190 8.60 1.84 7.29
C LEU A 190 9.98 1.41 7.82
N GLU A 191 10.86 0.92 6.96
CA GLU A 191 12.22 0.51 7.35
C GLU A 191 13.08 1.68 7.81
N ARG A 192 12.94 2.85 7.17
CA ARG A 192 13.81 4.01 7.38
C ARG A 192 13.33 4.97 8.47
N GLU A 193 12.05 5.32 8.44
CA GLU A 193 11.45 6.35 9.31
C GLU A 193 10.42 5.76 10.29
N GLY A 194 10.05 4.50 10.13
CA GLY A 194 9.02 3.85 10.95
C GLY A 194 7.60 4.28 10.57
N GLU A 195 6.67 3.98 11.47
CA GLU A 195 5.23 4.12 11.21
C GLU A 195 4.76 5.59 11.07
N PHE A 196 5.50 6.54 11.64
CA PHE A 196 5.16 7.97 11.64
C PHE A 196 6.00 8.79 10.66
N GLY A 197 6.74 8.11 9.77
CA GLY A 197 7.46 8.75 8.67
C GLY A 197 6.53 9.41 7.66
N VAL A 198 7.06 10.38 6.92
CA VAL A 198 6.31 11.19 5.94
C VAL A 198 5.62 10.29 4.91
N GLU A 199 6.33 9.28 4.43
CA GLU A 199 5.84 8.37 3.39
C GLU A 199 4.71 7.46 3.89
N ASN A 200 4.79 7.01 5.14
CA ASN A 200 3.77 6.13 5.71
C ASN A 200 2.51 6.92 6.10
N LEU A 201 2.66 8.14 6.60
CA LEU A 201 1.52 9.03 6.88
C LEU A 201 0.82 9.46 5.58
N ALA A 202 1.56 9.81 4.52
CA ALA A 202 0.97 10.07 3.21
C ALA A 202 0.23 8.85 2.65
N PHE A 203 0.78 7.64 2.81
CA PHE A 203 0.08 6.41 2.41
C PHE A 203 -1.22 6.22 3.20
N LYS A 204 -1.20 6.44 4.52
CA LYS A 204 -2.40 6.31 5.37
C LYS A 204 -3.49 7.30 4.91
N LEU A 205 -3.13 8.52 4.55
CA LEU A 205 -4.06 9.51 3.97
C LEU A 205 -4.66 9.03 2.64
N LEU A 206 -3.84 8.50 1.71
CA LEU A 206 -4.35 7.92 0.45
C LEU A 206 -5.33 6.76 0.69
N ARG A 207 -5.08 5.94 1.72
CA ARG A 207 -6.00 4.87 2.11
C ARG A 207 -7.32 5.44 2.61
N ASN A 208 -7.27 6.40 3.53
CA ASN A 208 -8.44 6.98 4.17
C ASN A 208 -9.33 7.77 3.18
N GLU A 209 -8.73 8.45 2.21
CA GLU A 209 -9.46 9.17 1.14
C GLU A 209 -9.97 8.23 0.02
N GLY A 210 -9.70 6.92 0.11
CA GLY A 210 -10.18 5.92 -0.84
C GLY A 210 -9.36 5.81 -2.14
N ASP A 211 -8.26 6.55 -2.26
CA ASP A 211 -7.43 6.57 -3.48
C ASP A 211 -6.82 5.20 -3.79
N LEU A 212 -6.41 4.47 -2.76
CA LEU A 212 -5.85 3.13 -2.93
C LEU A 212 -6.90 2.12 -3.41
N ASN A 213 -8.15 2.26 -2.94
CA ASN A 213 -9.28 1.45 -3.40
C ASN A 213 -9.61 1.78 -4.85
N LYS A 214 -9.73 3.07 -5.18
CA LYS A 214 -9.93 3.55 -6.56
C LYS A 214 -8.86 3.02 -7.52
N LEU A 215 -7.59 3.04 -7.12
CA LEU A 215 -6.48 2.50 -7.92
C LEU A 215 -6.60 0.98 -8.12
N ASN A 216 -7.00 0.25 -7.08
CA ASN A 216 -7.21 -1.19 -7.13
C ASN A 216 -8.38 -1.55 -8.05
N ASP A 217 -9.51 -0.87 -7.91
CA ASP A 217 -10.70 -1.11 -8.73
C ASP A 217 -10.43 -0.84 -10.21
N ALA A 218 -9.71 0.25 -10.51
CA ALA A 218 -9.29 0.55 -11.88
C ALA A 218 -8.36 -0.53 -12.45
N HIS A 219 -7.46 -1.09 -11.64
CA HIS A 219 -6.61 -2.19 -12.05
C HIS A 219 -7.40 -3.46 -12.35
N LEU A 220 -8.35 -3.82 -11.49
CA LEU A 220 -9.24 -4.98 -11.69
C LEU A 220 -10.09 -4.80 -12.94
N LYS A 221 -10.77 -3.66 -13.08
CA LYS A 221 -11.54 -3.33 -14.28
C LYS A 221 -10.70 -3.39 -15.55
N ALA A 222 -9.46 -2.91 -15.50
CA ALA A 222 -8.55 -2.99 -16.64
C ALA A 222 -8.18 -4.44 -16.96
N ILE A 223 -8.01 -5.32 -15.97
CA ILE A 223 -7.80 -6.76 -16.16
C ILE A 223 -9.06 -7.41 -16.75
N ASP A 224 -10.23 -7.15 -16.20
CA ASP A 224 -11.48 -7.77 -16.64
C ASP A 224 -11.80 -7.40 -18.09
N ASN A 225 -11.60 -6.13 -18.45
CA ASN A 225 -11.71 -5.67 -19.84
C ASN A 225 -10.68 -6.32 -20.76
N ASP A 226 -9.50 -6.66 -20.25
CA ASP A 226 -8.41 -7.30 -20.98
C ASP A 226 -8.69 -8.77 -21.28
N LEU A 227 -9.34 -9.46 -20.33
CA LEU A 227 -9.65 -10.88 -20.35
C LEU A 227 -11.02 -11.19 -20.98
N SER A 228 -11.95 -10.24 -20.94
CA SER A 228 -13.27 -10.38 -21.55
C SER A 228 -13.19 -10.30 -23.08
N LEU A 229 -14.13 -10.96 -23.78
CA LEU A 229 -14.30 -10.81 -25.22
C LEU A 229 -15.67 -10.17 -25.51
N SER A 230 -15.67 -9.00 -26.13
CA SER A 230 -16.84 -8.26 -26.59
C SER A 230 -16.52 -7.52 -27.89
N GLU A 231 -17.53 -7.12 -28.66
CA GLU A 231 -17.31 -6.35 -29.90
C GLU A 231 -16.43 -5.10 -29.65
N GLY A 232 -16.57 -4.46 -28.49
CA GLY A 232 -15.81 -3.26 -28.13
C GLY A 232 -14.31 -3.46 -27.86
N ASN A 233 -13.85 -4.69 -27.58
CA ASN A 233 -12.44 -4.98 -27.23
C ASN A 233 -11.78 -6.05 -28.12
N ALA A 234 -12.51 -6.63 -29.08
CA ALA A 234 -11.96 -7.60 -30.04
C ALA A 234 -10.74 -7.06 -30.79
N PHE A 235 -10.78 -5.77 -31.17
CA PHE A 235 -9.69 -5.12 -31.87
C PHE A 235 -8.42 -4.96 -31.01
N SER A 236 -8.56 -4.45 -29.79
CA SER A 236 -7.44 -4.24 -28.88
C SER A 236 -6.83 -5.56 -28.41
N GLY A 237 -7.67 -6.58 -28.18
CA GLY A 237 -7.23 -7.94 -27.88
C GLY A 237 -6.37 -8.53 -29.01
N ALA A 238 -6.87 -8.50 -30.24
CA ALA A 238 -6.14 -9.01 -31.40
C ALA A 238 -4.83 -8.24 -31.67
N LEU A 239 -4.83 -6.91 -31.50
CA LEU A 239 -3.61 -6.09 -31.60
C LEU A 239 -2.57 -6.49 -30.55
N ARG A 240 -2.98 -6.77 -29.31
CA ARG A 240 -2.08 -7.21 -28.23
C ARG A 240 -1.48 -8.57 -28.54
N THR A 241 -2.30 -9.57 -28.87
CA THR A 241 -1.83 -10.92 -29.24
C THR A 241 -0.85 -10.86 -30.39
N ALA A 242 -1.10 -9.99 -31.37
CA ALA A 242 -0.20 -9.79 -32.50
C ALA A 242 1.15 -9.19 -32.07
N ARG A 243 1.15 -8.22 -31.13
CA ARG A 243 2.40 -7.69 -30.55
C ARG A 243 3.19 -8.73 -29.78
N GLU A 244 2.53 -9.52 -28.94
CA GLU A 244 3.16 -10.57 -28.12
C GLU A 244 3.77 -11.67 -28.99
N LYS A 245 3.06 -12.08 -30.05
CA LYS A 245 3.54 -13.06 -31.02
C LYS A 245 4.52 -12.48 -32.05
N GLY A 246 4.86 -11.18 -31.96
CA GLY A 246 5.77 -10.51 -32.88
C GLY A 246 5.26 -10.45 -34.34
N LEU A 247 3.95 -10.50 -34.55
CA LEU A 247 3.34 -10.47 -35.87
C LEU A 247 3.42 -9.07 -36.49
N GLU A 248 3.63 -8.99 -37.81
CA GLU A 248 3.60 -7.71 -38.54
C GLU A 248 2.16 -7.23 -38.79
N TYR A 249 1.20 -8.16 -38.87
CA TYR A 249 -0.21 -7.88 -39.13
C TYR A 249 -1.14 -8.75 -38.28
N PHE A 250 -2.38 -8.31 -38.10
CA PHE A 250 -3.47 -9.07 -37.49
C PHE A 250 -4.80 -8.80 -38.19
N ILE A 251 -5.77 -9.71 -38.00
CA ILE A 251 -7.09 -9.63 -38.64
C ILE A 251 -8.16 -9.53 -37.56
N VAL A 252 -9.09 -8.61 -37.73
CA VAL A 252 -10.29 -8.43 -36.90
C VAL A 252 -11.44 -8.10 -37.85
N ASP A 253 -12.56 -8.80 -37.72
CA ASP A 253 -13.76 -8.63 -38.57
C ASP A 253 -13.45 -8.66 -40.08
N GLY A 254 -12.56 -9.58 -40.49
CA GLY A 254 -12.13 -9.73 -41.88
C GLY A 254 -11.21 -8.63 -42.41
N LYS A 255 -10.88 -7.60 -41.60
CA LYS A 255 -9.98 -6.50 -41.98
C LYS A 255 -8.56 -6.74 -41.47
N LYS A 256 -7.55 -6.52 -42.33
CA LYS A 256 -6.12 -6.66 -42.01
C LYS A 256 -5.53 -5.34 -41.51
N TYR A 257 -4.86 -5.38 -40.36
CA TYR A 257 -4.24 -4.22 -39.72
C TYR A 257 -2.74 -4.44 -39.50
N LYS A 258 -1.93 -3.39 -39.66
CA LYS A 258 -0.48 -3.43 -39.40
C LYS A 258 -0.19 -3.19 -37.92
N VAL A 259 0.61 -4.06 -37.32
CA VAL A 259 1.08 -3.89 -35.95
C VAL A 259 2.16 -2.80 -35.93
N LYS A 260 1.82 -1.60 -35.45
CA LYS A 260 2.84 -0.59 -35.16
C LYS A 260 3.66 -1.04 -33.96
N LYS A 261 4.98 -1.21 -34.15
CA LYS A 261 5.95 -1.35 -33.05
C LYS A 261 5.71 -0.20 -32.08
N SER A 262 5.28 -0.49 -30.86
CA SER A 262 5.30 0.51 -29.80
C SER A 262 6.75 0.91 -29.63
N MET A 263 7.06 2.19 -29.86
CA MET A 263 8.36 2.74 -29.55
C MET A 263 8.54 2.67 -28.03
N GLN A 264 9.08 1.55 -27.54
CA GLN A 264 9.51 1.41 -26.16
C GLN A 264 10.71 2.33 -25.95
N LYS A 265 10.40 3.56 -25.57
CA LYS A 265 11.27 4.43 -24.80
C LYS A 265 10.41 5.27 -23.89
N ILE A 266 9.80 4.63 -22.89
CA ILE A 266 9.41 5.36 -21.68
C ILE A 266 10.69 5.46 -20.87
N THR A 267 11.57 6.39 -21.25
CA THR A 267 12.48 6.95 -20.26
C THR A 267 11.60 7.70 -19.26
N GLU A 268 11.87 7.57 -17.97
CA GLU A 268 11.34 8.44 -16.92
C GLU A 268 11.64 9.90 -17.27
N THR A 269 10.79 10.49 -18.08
CA THR A 269 10.95 11.84 -18.56
C THR A 269 9.60 12.47 -18.41
N TRP A 270 9.52 13.33 -17.40
CA TRP A 270 8.44 14.29 -17.27
C TRP A 270 8.08 14.82 -18.64
N THR A 271 6.79 14.81 -18.97
CA THR A 271 6.31 15.27 -20.26
C THR A 271 6.79 16.71 -20.49
N LYS A 272 7.06 17.10 -21.75
CA LYS A 272 7.47 18.49 -22.05
C LYS A 272 6.45 19.50 -21.50
N LYS A 273 5.16 19.15 -21.56
CA LYS A 273 4.05 19.93 -20.98
C LYS A 273 4.24 20.12 -19.48
N TYR A 274 4.44 19.05 -18.71
CA TYR A 274 4.65 19.12 -17.27
C TYR A 274 5.93 19.87 -16.91
N LYS A 275 7.04 19.66 -17.62
CA LYS A 275 8.28 20.43 -17.37
C LYS A 275 8.08 21.93 -17.60
N LYS A 276 7.27 22.33 -18.60
CA LYS A 276 6.95 23.74 -18.85
C LYS A 276 6.06 24.35 -17.76
N SER A 277 5.14 23.57 -17.18
CA SER A 277 4.23 24.05 -16.12
C SER A 277 4.87 24.15 -14.73
N ILE A 278 6.11 23.70 -14.52
CA ILE A 278 6.79 23.84 -13.22
C ILE A 278 7.06 25.31 -12.92
N ASN A 279 6.49 25.79 -11.82
CA ASN A 279 6.77 27.11 -11.28
C ASN A 279 8.14 27.12 -10.58
N CYS A 280 9.17 27.61 -11.26
CA CYS A 280 10.52 27.69 -10.68
C CYS A 280 10.73 28.84 -9.68
N SER A 281 9.72 29.68 -9.45
CA SER A 281 9.69 30.61 -8.32
C SER A 281 9.30 29.90 -7.03
N HIS A 282 8.49 28.84 -7.12
CA HIS A 282 8.06 28.00 -6.00
C HIS A 282 8.10 26.50 -6.35
N PRO A 283 9.30 25.90 -6.53
CA PRO A 283 9.42 24.51 -6.94
C PRO A 283 9.03 23.54 -5.81
N LYS A 284 8.06 22.66 -6.07
CA LYS A 284 7.58 21.65 -5.12
C LYS A 284 8.46 20.39 -5.12
N GLY A 285 8.98 20.01 -3.95
CA GLY A 285 9.76 18.78 -3.76
C GLY A 285 11.15 18.77 -4.42
N PHE A 286 11.91 17.70 -4.17
CA PHE A 286 13.31 17.55 -4.57
C PHE A 286 13.51 17.60 -6.09
N SER A 287 12.65 16.91 -6.86
CA SER A 287 12.79 16.80 -8.31
C SER A 287 12.49 18.12 -9.06
N GLN A 288 11.52 18.94 -8.61
CA GLN A 288 11.31 20.27 -9.20
C GLN A 288 12.45 21.23 -8.81
N LYS A 289 12.95 21.15 -7.56
CA LYS A 289 14.11 21.94 -7.12
C LYS A 289 15.34 21.63 -7.99
N ALA A 290 15.63 20.36 -8.24
CA ALA A 290 16.71 19.94 -9.15
C ALA A 290 16.48 20.39 -10.61
N HIS A 291 15.24 20.28 -11.11
CA HIS A 291 14.88 20.77 -12.44
C HIS A 291 15.10 22.28 -12.59
N CYS A 292 14.63 23.06 -11.62
CA CYS A 292 14.73 24.51 -11.61
C CYS A 292 16.16 24.99 -11.39
N ALA A 293 16.95 24.32 -10.55
CA ALA A 293 18.38 24.54 -10.44
C ALA A 293 19.09 24.31 -11.79
N GLY A 294 18.72 23.24 -12.51
CA GLY A 294 19.21 22.99 -13.86
C GLY A 294 18.79 24.06 -14.88
N ARG A 295 17.57 24.61 -14.79
CA ARG A 295 17.13 25.74 -15.63
C ARG A 295 17.92 27.02 -15.37
N ARG A 296 18.06 27.41 -14.09
CA ARG A 296 18.84 28.58 -13.68
C ARG A 296 20.30 28.45 -14.12
N LYS A 297 20.90 27.26 -13.97
CA LYS A 297 22.27 26.97 -14.42
C LYS A 297 22.44 27.14 -15.93
N ARG A 298 21.45 26.75 -16.74
CA ARG A 298 21.48 26.96 -18.21
C ARG A 298 21.28 28.43 -18.58
N GLN A 299 20.39 29.15 -17.90
CA GLN A 299 20.18 30.59 -18.10
C GLN A 299 21.46 31.39 -17.81
N ALA A 300 22.25 30.94 -16.83
CA ALA A 300 23.57 31.49 -16.52
C ALA A 300 24.70 30.97 -17.44
N GLY A 301 24.39 30.31 -18.57
CA GLY A 301 25.38 29.81 -19.54
C GLY A 301 26.09 28.50 -19.15
N GLY A 302 25.73 27.88 -18.04
CA GLY A 302 26.34 26.63 -17.55
C GLY A 302 25.86 25.37 -18.27
N LYS A 303 26.77 24.42 -18.49
CA LYS A 303 26.44 23.10 -19.07
C LYS A 303 25.73 22.19 -18.05
N THR A 304 24.74 21.44 -18.51
CA THR A 304 23.99 20.45 -17.70
C THR A 304 23.88 19.12 -18.45
N LYS A 305 23.86 17.99 -17.74
CA LYS A 305 23.69 16.65 -18.36
C LYS A 305 22.34 16.45 -19.06
N SER A 306 21.28 17.14 -18.64
CA SER A 306 19.95 17.05 -19.27
C SER A 306 19.74 18.11 -20.36
N LYS A 307 19.01 17.77 -21.43
CA LYS A 307 18.65 18.70 -22.52
C LYS A 307 17.62 19.76 -22.06
N SER A 308 17.66 20.96 -22.65
CA SER A 308 16.67 21.99 -22.38
C SER A 308 15.29 21.55 -22.86
N VAL A 309 14.25 22.11 -22.24
CA VAL A 309 12.87 21.90 -22.65
C VAL A 309 12.46 23.13 -23.45
N SER A 310 12.83 23.16 -24.72
CA SER A 310 12.23 24.09 -25.69
C SER A 310 10.79 23.70 -26.01
#